data_AF-A0A1Z8Q1Z7-F1
#
_entry.id   AF-A0A1Z8Q1Z7-F1
#
_cell.length_a   1.000
_cell.length_b   1.000
_cell.length_c   1.000
_cell.angle_alpha   90.00
_cell.angle_beta   90.00
_cell.angle_gamma   90.00
#
_symmetry.space_group_name_H-M   'P 1'
#
loop_
_entity.id
_entity.type
_entity.pdbx_description
1 polymer ?
#
loop_
_entity_poly.entity_id
_entity_poly.type
_entity_poly.pdbx_seq_one_letter_code
_entity_poly.pdbx_strand_id
1 'polypeptide(L)'
;MFIKKDMHPLRKAIRLFLLMCLGLSFGFFATIVYLRISYKDKLMDKDMRDHVFTADVLQHRAMAYISDDKGDYDIAIKLLKLGFYSPIYTQGGMKLLQEKADEGYEPAKEMLISINNPQK
;
A
#
# COMPACT_ATOMS: atom_id res chain seq x y z
N MET A 1 -55.31 14.49 10.48
CA MET A 1 -55.36 13.96 11.87
C MET A 1 -54.41 12.77 11.95
N PHE A 2 -53.18 12.98 12.43
CA PHE A 2 -52.21 11.89 12.56
C PHE A 2 -52.70 10.95 13.65
N ILE A 3 -53.09 9.73 13.28
CA ILE A 3 -53.40 8.65 14.22
C ILE A 3 -52.13 8.40 15.02
N LYS A 4 -52.07 8.92 16.26
CA LYS A 4 -51.06 8.53 17.25
C LYS A 4 -51.36 7.08 17.61
N LYS A 5 -50.86 6.14 16.80
CA LYS A 5 -50.74 4.75 17.21
C LYS A 5 -49.77 4.75 18.38
N ASP A 6 -50.23 4.37 19.57
CA ASP A 6 -49.37 4.22 20.74
C ASP A 6 -48.24 3.25 20.39
N MET A 7 -47.07 3.82 20.12
CA MET A 7 -45.87 3.06 19.80
C MET A 7 -45.33 2.51 21.12
N HIS A 8 -45.26 1.19 21.23
CA HIS A 8 -44.62 0.51 22.35
C HIS A 8 -43.24 1.14 22.64
N PRO A 9 -42.90 1.46 23.91
CA PRO A 9 -41.70 2.23 24.26
C PRO A 9 -40.41 1.61 23.70
N LEU A 10 -40.36 0.28 23.65
CA LEU A 10 -39.26 -0.46 23.03
C LEU A 10 -39.06 -0.16 21.53
N ARG A 11 -40.14 -0.03 20.74
CA ARG A 11 -40.05 0.31 19.31
C ARG A 11 -39.54 1.73 19.11
N LYS A 12 -39.89 2.65 20.01
CA LYS A 12 -39.40 4.03 19.98
C LYS A 12 -37.89 4.07 20.25
N ALA A 13 -37.41 3.30 21.23
CA ALA A 13 -35.98 3.17 21.54
C ALA A 13 -35.19 2.57 20.37
N ILE A 14 -35.68 1.47 19.78
CA ILE A 14 -35.04 0.83 18.62
C ILE A 14 -34.97 1.80 17.43
N ARG A 15 -36.05 2.53 17.15
CA ARG A 15 -36.07 3.51 16.06
C ARG A 15 -35.06 4.63 16.27
N LEU A 16 -34.93 5.12 17.49
CA LEU A 16 -33.95 6.15 17.83
C LEU A 16 -32.52 5.62 17.67
N PHE A 17 -32.26 4.41 18.13
CA PHE A 17 -30.96 3.74 17.98
C PHE A 17 -30.59 3.57 16.50
N LEU A 18 -31.51 3.05 15.68
CA LEU A 18 -31.29 2.89 14.24
C LEU A 18 -31.03 4.22 13.54
N LEU A 19 -31.72 5.29 13.94
CA LEU A 19 -31.46 6.64 13.41
C LEU A 19 -30.09 7.18 13.83
N MET A 20 -29.64 6.91 15.06
CA MET A 20 -28.29 7.26 15.49
C MET A 20 -27.22 6.50 14.70
N CYS A 21 -27.40 5.18 14.52
CA CYS A 21 -26.49 4.36 13.70
C CYS A 21 -26.43 4.89 12.26
N LEU A 22 -27.58 5.22 11.66
CA LEU A 22 -27.65 5.79 10.33
C LEU A 22 -26.89 7.12 10.24
N GLY A 23 -27.10 8.01 11.23
CA GLY A 23 -26.38 9.29 11.32
C GLY A 23 -24.86 9.11 11.45
N LEU A 24 -24.43 8.15 12.29
CA LEU A 24 -23.02 7.76 12.43
C LEU A 24 -22.44 7.21 11.13
N SER A 25 -23.19 6.39 10.39
CA SER A 25 -22.76 5.88 9.07
C SER A 25 -22.57 7.01 8.07
N PHE A 26 -23.49 7.99 8.03
CA PHE A 26 -23.33 9.18 7.19
C PHE A 26 -22.14 10.05 7.62
N GLY A 27 -21.94 10.25 8.92
CA GLY A 27 -20.78 10.98 9.44
C GLY A 27 -19.46 10.29 9.12
N PHE A 28 -19.40 8.97 9.26
CA PHE A 28 -18.23 8.16 8.89
C PHE A 28 -17.95 8.26 7.39
N PHE A 29 -18.98 8.10 6.55
CA PHE A 29 -18.85 8.23 5.11
C PHE A 29 -18.38 9.63 4.69
N ALA A 30 -18.96 10.69 5.25
CA ALA A 30 -18.54 12.06 4.99
C ALA A 30 -17.09 12.30 5.43
N THR A 31 -16.65 11.71 6.55
CA THR A 31 -15.27 11.78 7.03
C THR A 31 -14.31 11.09 6.05
N ILE A 32 -14.65 9.90 5.56
CA ILE A 32 -13.84 9.18 4.57
C ILE A 32 -13.76 9.96 3.26
N VAL A 33 -14.88 10.53 2.78
CA VAL A 33 -14.92 11.37 1.57
C VAL A 33 -14.09 12.64 1.77
N TYR A 34 -14.22 13.30 2.90
CA TYR A 34 -13.45 14.50 3.25
C TYR A 34 -11.95 14.20 3.31
N LEU A 35 -11.55 13.11 3.95
CA LEU A 35 -10.16 12.65 3.96
C LEU A 35 -9.70 12.39 2.54
N ARG A 36 -10.47 11.63 1.75
CA ARG A 36 -10.11 11.32 0.37
C ARG A 36 -9.93 12.55 -0.50
N ILE A 37 -10.78 13.57 -0.37
CA ILE A 37 -10.68 14.84 -1.10
C ILE A 37 -9.49 15.65 -0.59
N SER A 38 -9.35 15.79 0.73
CA SER A 38 -8.26 16.53 1.37
C SER A 38 -6.88 15.93 1.08
N TYR A 39 -6.77 14.60 0.96
CA TYR A 39 -5.55 13.91 0.54
C TYR A 39 -5.38 13.86 -0.97
N LYS A 40 -6.41 14.17 -1.77
CA LYS A 40 -6.28 14.27 -3.23
C LYS A 40 -5.54 15.54 -3.64
N ASP A 41 -5.76 16.63 -2.89
CA ASP A 41 -5.19 17.94 -3.18
C ASP A 41 -3.91 18.25 -2.39
N LYS A 42 -3.69 17.55 -1.26
CA LYS A 42 -2.34 17.44 -0.71
C LYS A 42 -1.59 16.38 -1.50
N LEU A 43 -1.02 16.79 -2.63
CA LEU A 43 0.20 16.17 -3.14
C LEU A 43 1.08 15.94 -1.92
N MET A 44 1.23 14.69 -1.48
CA MET A 44 2.21 14.33 -0.46
C MET A 44 3.49 15.06 -0.86
N ASP A 45 3.97 15.90 0.06
CA ASP A 45 5.18 16.68 -0.14
C ASP A 45 6.24 15.74 -0.72
N LYS A 46 6.86 16.12 -1.83
CA LYS A 46 7.67 15.22 -2.64
C LYS A 46 8.71 14.50 -1.77
N ASP A 47 9.25 15.24 -0.82
CA ASP A 47 10.21 14.77 0.18
C ASP A 47 9.62 13.69 1.09
N MET A 48 8.40 13.88 1.62
CA MET A 48 7.76 12.89 2.47
C MET A 48 7.41 11.60 1.72
N ARG A 49 7.07 11.72 0.43
CA ARG A 49 6.80 10.56 -0.43
C ARG A 49 8.07 9.76 -0.72
N ASP A 50 9.15 10.46 -1.04
CA ASP A 50 10.45 9.84 -1.27
C ASP A 50 11.00 9.18 0.00
N HIS A 51 10.78 9.78 1.18
CA HIS A 51 11.11 9.17 2.47
C HIS A 51 10.30 7.90 2.78
N VAL A 52 8.99 7.89 2.51
CA VAL A 52 8.15 6.70 2.71
C VAL A 52 8.58 5.57 1.78
N PHE A 53 8.83 5.86 0.51
CA PHE A 53 9.32 4.86 -0.44
C PHE A 53 10.72 4.35 -0.08
N THR A 54 11.60 5.22 0.41
CA THR A 54 12.93 4.83 0.88
C THR A 54 12.85 3.93 2.12
N ALA A 55 11.98 4.26 3.08
CA ALA A 55 11.76 3.44 4.28
C ALA A 55 11.21 2.05 3.93
N ASP A 56 10.29 1.96 2.97
CA ASP A 56 9.73 0.70 2.50
C ASP A 56 10.77 -0.16 1.75
N VAL A 57 11.63 0.46 0.91
CA VAL A 57 12.78 -0.24 0.30
C VAL A 57 13.75 -0.72 1.39
N LEU A 58 14.02 0.08 2.42
CA LEU A 58 14.89 -0.31 3.53
C LEU A 58 14.32 -1.52 4.29
N GLN A 59 13.00 -1.55 4.50
CA GLN A 59 12.32 -2.66 5.14
C GLN A 59 12.42 -3.94 4.30
N HIS A 60 12.21 -3.86 2.99
CA HIS A 60 12.38 -5.00 2.08
C HIS A 60 13.84 -5.49 2.08
N ARG A 61 14.82 -4.59 2.13
CA ARG A 61 16.24 -4.96 2.28
C ARG A 61 16.56 -5.58 3.64
N ALA A 62 15.95 -5.11 4.73
CA ALA A 62 16.10 -5.71 6.05
C ALA A 62 15.51 -7.13 6.11
N MET A 63 14.40 -7.39 5.40
CA MET A 63 13.87 -8.75 5.24
C MET A 63 14.80 -9.64 4.43
N ALA A 64 15.48 -9.10 3.42
CA ALA A 64 16.47 -9.83 2.64
C ALA A 64 17.65 -10.32 3.49
N TYR A 65 18.14 -9.52 4.45
CA TYR A 65 19.20 -9.95 5.37
C TYR A 65 18.88 -11.19 6.22
N ILE A 66 17.60 -11.56 6.37
CA ILE A 66 17.15 -12.71 7.17
C ILE A 66 16.70 -13.86 6.24
N SER A 67 16.68 -13.64 4.93
CA SER A 67 16.18 -14.58 3.93
C SER A 67 17.32 -15.35 3.25
N ASP A 68 17.00 -16.51 2.68
CA ASP A 68 17.92 -17.25 1.81
C ASP A 68 18.04 -16.59 0.43
N ASP A 69 19.01 -16.97 -0.39
CA ASP A 69 19.29 -16.37 -1.72
C ASP A 69 18.06 -16.28 -2.64
N LYS A 70 17.16 -17.26 -2.55
CA LYS A 70 15.89 -17.24 -3.28
C LYS A 70 14.92 -16.16 -2.78
N GLY A 71 14.85 -15.96 -1.46
CA GLY A 71 14.01 -14.94 -0.86
C GLY A 71 14.47 -13.54 -1.25
N ASP A 72 15.79 -13.33 -1.32
CA ASP A 72 16.37 -12.06 -1.76
C ASP A 72 16.06 -11.79 -3.23
N TYR A 73 16.18 -12.80 -4.09
CA TYR A 73 15.75 -12.71 -5.49
C TYR A 73 14.27 -12.35 -5.62
N ASP A 74 13.38 -13.02 -4.87
CA ASP A 74 11.93 -12.75 -4.90
C ASP A 74 11.60 -11.32 -4.45
N ILE A 75 12.30 -10.82 -3.41
CA ILE A 75 12.20 -9.43 -2.95
C ILE A 75 12.67 -8.47 -4.04
N ALA A 76 13.79 -8.75 -4.70
CA ALA A 76 14.32 -7.92 -5.78
C ALA A 76 13.32 -7.80 -6.95
N ILE A 77 12.72 -8.92 -7.38
CA ILE A 77 11.69 -8.93 -8.42
C ILE A 77 10.44 -8.15 -7.99
N LYS A 78 10.04 -8.27 -6.72
CA LYS A 78 8.90 -7.51 -6.18
C LYS A 78 9.17 -6.01 -6.20
N LEU A 79 10.38 -5.57 -5.81
CA LEU A 79 10.81 -4.19 -5.87
C LEU A 79 10.83 -3.66 -7.31
N LEU A 80 11.32 -4.44 -8.28
CA LEU A 80 11.26 -4.06 -9.70
C LEU A 80 9.83 -3.85 -10.21
N LYS A 81 8.88 -4.72 -9.82
CA LYS A 81 7.46 -4.55 -10.17
C LYS A 81 6.84 -3.30 -9.56
N LEU A 82 7.27 -2.92 -8.35
CA LEU A 82 6.84 -1.69 -7.67
C LEU A 82 7.47 -0.43 -8.27
N GLY A 83 8.41 -0.56 -9.20
CA GLY A 83 9.04 0.54 -9.94
C GLY A 83 8.05 1.47 -10.65
N PHE A 84 6.84 0.99 -10.98
CA PHE A 84 5.77 1.83 -11.53
C PHE A 84 5.32 2.93 -10.55
N TYR A 85 5.41 2.70 -9.23
CA TYR A 85 5.01 3.66 -8.20
C TYR A 85 6.11 4.69 -7.91
N SER A 86 7.38 4.29 -7.96
CA SER A 86 8.52 5.19 -7.78
C SER A 86 9.82 4.58 -8.34
N PRO A 87 10.69 5.38 -8.98
CA PRO A 87 12.02 4.94 -9.42
C PRO A 87 12.90 4.37 -8.30
N ILE A 88 12.66 4.76 -7.05
CA ILE A 88 13.41 4.30 -5.87
C ILE A 88 13.26 2.78 -5.68
N TYR A 89 12.08 2.23 -5.98
CA TYR A 89 11.86 0.78 -5.93
C TYR A 89 12.67 0.05 -7.00
N THR A 90 12.74 0.59 -8.22
CA THR A 90 13.57 0.03 -9.28
C THR A 90 15.04 0.04 -8.91
N GLN A 91 15.54 1.14 -8.33
CA GLN A 91 16.92 1.25 -7.87
C GLN A 91 17.23 0.26 -6.75
N GLY A 92 16.33 0.12 -5.76
CA GLY A 92 16.45 -0.85 -4.68
C GLY A 92 16.47 -2.29 -5.17
N GLY A 93 15.56 -2.64 -6.09
CA GLY A 93 15.48 -3.96 -6.71
C GLY A 93 16.70 -4.30 -7.55
N MET A 94 17.17 -3.37 -8.40
CA MET A 94 18.38 -3.55 -9.21
C MET A 94 19.63 -3.74 -8.34
N LYS A 95 19.76 -2.99 -7.25
CA LYS A 95 20.90 -3.11 -6.34
C LYS A 95 20.93 -4.47 -5.66
N LEU A 96 19.77 -4.96 -5.21
CA LEU A 96 19.68 -6.30 -4.60
C LEU A 96 19.97 -7.42 -5.60
N LEU A 97 19.50 -7.27 -6.84
CA LEU A 97 19.81 -8.18 -7.94
C LEU A 97 21.29 -8.20 -8.29
N GLN A 98 21.96 -7.04 -8.31
CA GLN A 98 23.41 -6.94 -8.51
C GLN A 98 24.18 -7.60 -7.37
N GLU A 99 23.83 -7.30 -6.11
CA GLU A 99 24.44 -7.93 -4.93
C GLU A 99 24.35 -9.47 -5.03
N LYS A 100 23.19 -10.02 -5.40
CA LYS A 100 23.02 -11.47 -5.59
C LYS A 100 23.76 -12.05 -6.78
N ALA A 101 23.83 -11.31 -7.89
CA ALA A 101 24.59 -11.73 -9.06
C ALA A 101 26.09 -11.79 -8.77
N ASP A 102 26.61 -10.82 -8.00
CA ASP A 102 28.00 -10.75 -7.57
C ASP A 102 28.35 -11.85 -6.55
N GLU A 103 27.39 -12.23 -5.70
CA GLU A 103 27.49 -13.38 -4.78
C GLU A 103 27.46 -14.74 -5.50
N GLY A 104 27.14 -14.76 -6.80
CA GLY A 104 27.15 -15.96 -7.63
C GLY A 104 25.79 -16.64 -7.83
N TYR A 105 24.68 -15.98 -7.47
CA TYR A 105 23.34 -16.51 -7.69
C TYR A 105 22.95 -16.41 -9.19
N GLU A 106 22.99 -17.54 -9.88
CA GLU A 106 22.75 -17.61 -11.34
C GLU A 106 21.42 -16.98 -11.81
N PRO A 107 20.26 -17.19 -11.14
CA PRO A 107 19.01 -16.56 -11.56
C PRO A 107 19.04 -15.03 -11.51
N ALA A 108 19.83 -14.44 -10.62
CA ALA A 108 20.01 -12.99 -10.58
C ALA A 108 20.83 -12.47 -11.77
N LYS A 109 21.88 -13.21 -12.18
CA LYS A 109 22.67 -12.88 -13.37
C LYS A 109 21.83 -12.95 -14.64
N GLU A 110 21.05 -14.01 -14.82
CA GLU A 110 20.16 -14.17 -15.97
C GLU A 110 19.14 -13.04 -16.06
N MET A 111 18.56 -12.66 -14.93
CA MET A 111 17.62 -11.55 -14.86
C MET A 111 18.28 -10.21 -15.21
N LEU A 112 19.47 -9.91 -14.70
CA LEU A 112 20.20 -8.69 -15.07
C LEU A 112 20.53 -8.63 -16.56
N ILE A 113 20.90 -9.78 -17.15
CA ILE A 113 21.13 -9.88 -18.60
C ILE A 113 19.83 -9.60 -19.36
N SER A 114 18.70 -10.15 -18.91
CA SER A 114 17.38 -9.91 -19.55
C SER A 114 16.94 -8.45 -19.50
N ILE A 115 17.27 -7.74 -18.40
CA ILE A 115 16.96 -6.33 -18.22
C ILE A 115 17.86 -5.44 -19.09
N ASN A 116 19.15 -5.78 -19.20
CA ASN A 116 20.13 -5.01 -19.98
C ASN A 116 20.08 -5.30 -21.48
N ASN A 117 19.61 -6.49 -21.89
CA ASN A 117 19.40 -6.89 -23.27
C ASN A 117 17.92 -7.26 -23.48
N PRO A 118 17.02 -6.29 -23.66
CA PRO A 118 15.58 -6.53 -23.85
C PRO A 118 15.22 -7.18 -25.20
N GLN A 119 16.21 -7.64 -25.99
CA GLN A 119 16.00 -8.27 -27.29
C GLN A 119 16.44 -9.73 -27.31
N LYS A 120 15.48 -10.60 -27.01
CA LYS A 120 15.17 -11.80 -27.82
C LYS A 120 13.66 -12.02 -27.80
#